data_AF-A0A381ZKJ3-F1
#
_entry.id   AF-A0A381ZKJ3-F1
#
_cell.length_a   1.000
_cell.length_b   1.000
_cell.length_c   1.000
_cell.angle_alpha   90.00
_cell.angle_beta   90.00
_cell.angle_gamma   90.00
#
_symmetry.space_group_name_H-M   'P 1'
#
loop_
_entity.id
_entity.type
_entity.pdbx_description
1 polymer ?
#
loop_
_entity_poly.entity_id
_entity_poly.type
_entity_poly.pdbx_seq_one_letter_code
_entity_poly.pdbx_strand_id
1 'polypeptide(L)'
;MGDLSGTRGGEMEGERILIDALNRRFRVMVPARLSEPPANLRIARTSRPWRIYFSMLGTVLPAFFLMYASLFIIIGIVDSEPIMVLSGGMCSLPLVVLIFRLHRPRLVHVRLATANEQGSTVHALPEGGSLRTPVKTNFTRFLVRDDSVLDMPPSKQLWVIFAITISIGIILTVLLFQNSTELAGNALFVLLAIPLWLAGFSLPVLAWWGTSTPFIGLPTRRREAESWLIAGMASAFPAFVFNSLVAPELIPSSFPLWATEIALLALGAPLCEELFKGMAVALFLPSIKGPKHGFQVGFTVGLGFALIENFQYIGSSLLGGPLAATLTILVRGIGSIPGHAVWTAMTGTAIGWMATDKAFKARMTWRAKSLAISAIDIAEGLGLDTDGDGDLSGFDGERPTIEEAVKDAMAEQTGQDGAWLVMDPSQSSLPGLGDPANYPVEMGDYGVSYSKPPDSTDLPISFSPKSLGPALGLAMVGHSLWNGTSYLSGFVPGKMGFGEVGTGLIVLGWTIILIATILVVARRLLRGIRTLDTPF
;
A
#
# COMPACT_ATOMS: atom_id res chain seq x y z
N MET A 1 -27.08 -20.60 47.13
CA MET A 1 -28.15 -19.60 46.94
C MET A 1 -27.48 -18.24 46.84
N GLY A 2 -27.55 -17.59 45.67
CA GLY A 2 -27.03 -16.22 45.52
C GLY A 2 -28.15 -15.23 45.79
N ASP A 3 -27.95 -14.36 46.77
CA ASP A 3 -28.85 -13.26 47.11
C ASP A 3 -28.99 -12.31 45.90
N LEU A 4 -30.24 -12.01 45.52
CA LEU A 4 -30.60 -11.14 44.39
C LEU A 4 -31.13 -9.77 44.88
N SER A 5 -30.93 -9.43 46.16
CA SER A 5 -31.43 -8.21 46.80
C SER A 5 -30.78 -6.90 46.31
N GLY A 6 -29.69 -6.96 45.54
CA GLY A 6 -28.82 -5.81 45.25
C GLY A 6 -29.09 -4.98 43.98
N THR A 7 -30.14 -5.25 43.19
CA THR A 7 -30.41 -4.47 41.96
C THR A 7 -31.83 -3.94 41.93
N ARG A 8 -32.08 -2.82 42.61
CA ARG A 8 -33.27 -1.98 42.43
C ARG A 8 -32.82 -0.58 42.03
N GLY A 9 -33.17 -0.17 40.82
CA GLY A 9 -33.00 1.20 40.35
C GLY A 9 -32.55 1.26 38.89
N GLY A 10 -33.50 1.30 37.97
CA GLY A 10 -33.29 1.44 36.53
C GLY A 10 -34.24 0.54 35.78
N GLU A 11 -35.21 1.11 35.06
CA GLU A 11 -36.00 0.38 34.06
C GLU A 11 -35.03 -0.27 33.06
N MET A 12 -34.89 -1.60 33.14
CA MET A 12 -34.00 -2.35 32.26
C MET A 12 -34.85 -3.11 31.24
N GLU A 13 -35.06 -2.47 30.08
CA GLU A 13 -35.70 -3.08 28.92
C GLU A 13 -35.06 -4.42 28.55
N GLY A 14 -35.87 -5.50 28.53
CA GLY A 14 -35.52 -6.75 27.85
C GLY A 14 -35.13 -7.95 28.72
N GLU A 15 -35.05 -7.83 30.04
CA GLU A 15 -34.76 -8.98 30.92
C GLU A 15 -35.95 -9.94 31.05
N ARG A 16 -35.75 -11.24 30.81
CA ARG A 16 -36.79 -12.28 30.96
C ARG A 16 -36.54 -13.12 32.21
N ILE A 17 -37.60 -13.40 32.97
CA ILE A 17 -37.57 -14.33 34.10
C ILE A 17 -38.16 -15.66 33.61
N LEU A 18 -37.36 -16.73 33.62
CA LEU A 18 -37.83 -18.09 33.34
C LEU A 18 -38.21 -18.77 34.65
N ILE A 19 -39.34 -19.47 34.66
CA ILE A 19 -39.79 -20.27 35.80
C ILE A 19 -39.78 -21.74 35.36
N ASP A 20 -39.01 -22.55 36.07
CA ASP A 20 -38.91 -24.00 35.84
C ASP A 20 -40.09 -24.76 36.49
N ALA A 21 -40.30 -26.02 36.13
CA ALA A 21 -41.32 -26.92 36.67
C ALA A 21 -41.27 -27.08 38.20
N LEU A 22 -40.11 -26.83 38.81
CA LEU A 22 -39.90 -26.77 40.27
C LEU A 22 -40.13 -25.37 40.87
N ASN A 23 -40.78 -24.47 40.13
CA ASN A 23 -41.08 -23.08 40.50
C ASN A 23 -39.82 -22.22 40.82
N ARG A 24 -38.67 -22.62 40.27
CA ARG A 24 -37.40 -21.89 40.42
C ARG A 24 -37.34 -20.75 39.41
N ARG A 25 -37.04 -19.53 39.86
CA ARG A 25 -36.93 -18.33 39.03
C ARG A 25 -35.49 -18.14 38.56
N PHE A 26 -35.28 -18.09 37.25
CA PHE A 26 -34.00 -17.83 36.61
C PHE A 26 -34.04 -16.50 35.88
N ARG A 27 -33.08 -15.62 36.16
CA ARG A 27 -32.92 -14.35 35.44
C ARG A 27 -32.11 -14.60 34.18
N VAL A 28 -32.70 -14.34 33.02
CA VAL A 28 -32.01 -14.35 31.74
C VAL A 28 -31.53 -12.95 31.46
N MET A 29 -30.22 -12.73 31.66
CA MET A 29 -29.56 -11.48 31.29
C MET A 29 -29.41 -11.41 29.78
N VAL A 30 -29.72 -10.25 29.19
CA VAL A 30 -29.50 -10.01 27.76
C VAL A 30 -28.04 -9.60 27.55
N PRO A 31 -27.34 -10.13 26.52
CA PRO A 31 -26.00 -9.70 26.20
C PRO A 31 -25.95 -8.20 25.87
N ALA A 32 -24.90 -7.51 26.32
CA ALA A 32 -24.68 -6.11 25.97
C ALA A 32 -24.69 -5.91 24.43
N ARG A 33 -25.35 -4.83 23.98
CA ARG A 33 -25.40 -4.42 22.56
C ARG A 33 -24.02 -3.97 22.08
N LEU A 34 -23.82 -3.96 20.76
CA LEU A 34 -22.62 -3.39 20.16
C LEU A 34 -22.67 -1.86 20.29
N SER A 35 -21.57 -1.27 20.74
CA SER A 35 -21.34 0.17 20.78
C SER A 35 -20.20 0.55 19.83
N GLU A 36 -20.05 1.84 19.59
CA GLU A 36 -18.86 2.36 18.92
C GLU A 36 -17.61 2.18 19.79
N PRO A 37 -16.44 1.90 19.19
CA PRO A 37 -15.20 1.79 19.94
C PRO A 37 -14.74 3.17 20.46
N PRO A 38 -14.14 3.25 21.66
CA PRO A 38 -13.53 4.48 22.15
C PRO A 38 -12.44 4.99 21.21
N ALA A 39 -12.35 6.32 21.02
CA ALA A 39 -11.38 6.94 20.11
C ALA A 39 -9.90 6.62 20.45
N ASN A 40 -9.61 6.31 21.71
CA ASN A 40 -8.28 5.98 22.24
C ASN A 40 -8.01 4.47 22.38
N LEU A 41 -8.92 3.60 21.90
CA LEU A 41 -8.74 2.17 22.01
C LEU A 41 -7.57 1.70 21.13
N ARG A 42 -6.50 1.21 21.76
CA ARG A 42 -5.35 0.59 21.08
C ARG A 42 -5.32 -0.91 21.34
N ILE A 43 -5.33 -1.70 20.26
CA ILE A 43 -5.24 -3.16 20.34
C ILE A 43 -3.85 -3.56 19.84
N ALA A 44 -2.98 -3.96 20.76
CA ALA A 44 -1.69 -4.56 20.42
C ALA A 44 -1.86 -6.08 20.22
N ARG A 45 -1.15 -6.64 19.24
CA ARG A 45 -1.09 -8.10 19.01
C ARG A 45 0.35 -8.54 18.83
N THR A 46 0.59 -9.81 19.10
CA THR A 46 1.81 -10.48 18.69
C THR A 46 1.87 -10.53 17.16
N SER A 47 2.94 -9.99 16.60
CA SER A 47 3.12 -9.97 15.17
C SER A 47 3.51 -11.35 14.64
N ARG A 48 3.10 -11.64 13.40
CA ARG A 48 3.51 -12.83 12.65
C ARG A 48 4.05 -12.37 11.30
N PRO A 49 5.31 -11.91 11.23
CA PRO A 49 5.82 -11.20 10.06
C PRO A 49 5.76 -12.04 8.78
N TRP A 50 6.11 -13.33 8.87
CA TRP A 50 6.05 -14.26 7.73
C TRP A 50 4.64 -14.54 7.20
N ARG A 51 3.59 -14.28 7.99
CA ARG A 51 2.22 -14.41 7.50
C ARG A 51 1.90 -13.39 6.40
N ILE A 52 2.58 -12.23 6.42
CA ILE A 52 2.43 -11.20 5.39
C ILE A 52 2.99 -11.70 4.06
N TYR A 53 4.15 -12.37 4.06
CA TYR A 53 4.74 -12.99 2.88
C TYR A 53 3.73 -13.90 2.15
N PHE A 54 3.15 -14.86 2.87
CA PHE A 54 2.20 -15.81 2.27
C PHE A 54 0.87 -15.15 1.89
N SER A 55 0.42 -14.14 2.65
CA SER A 55 -0.80 -13.39 2.32
C SER A 55 -0.64 -12.58 1.04
N MET A 56 0.54 -11.99 0.83
CA MET A 56 0.88 -11.23 -0.36
C MET A 56 1.03 -12.16 -1.57
N LEU A 57 1.76 -13.29 -1.45
CA LEU A 57 1.82 -14.31 -2.51
C LEU A 57 0.42 -14.82 -2.89
N GLY A 58 -0.44 -15.08 -1.90
CA GLY A 58 -1.82 -15.50 -2.13
C GLY A 58 -2.63 -14.49 -2.92
N THR A 59 -2.24 -13.20 -2.93
CA THR A 59 -2.91 -12.13 -3.66
C THR A 59 -2.30 -11.89 -5.04
N VAL A 60 -0.97 -11.92 -5.16
CA VAL A 60 -0.26 -11.66 -6.43
C VAL A 60 -0.60 -12.74 -7.46
N LEU A 61 -0.61 -14.02 -7.06
CA LEU A 61 -0.85 -15.12 -8.00
C LEU A 61 -2.23 -15.00 -8.69
N PRO A 62 -3.36 -14.88 -7.97
CA PRO A 62 -4.65 -14.70 -8.62
C PRO A 62 -4.75 -13.38 -9.40
N ALA A 63 -4.15 -12.30 -8.91
CA ALA A 63 -4.15 -11.01 -9.62
C ALA A 63 -3.44 -11.09 -10.97
N PHE A 64 -2.28 -11.77 -11.03
CA PHE A 64 -1.55 -11.99 -12.27
C PHE A 64 -2.35 -12.82 -13.28
N PHE A 65 -2.90 -13.96 -12.85
CA PHE A 65 -3.70 -14.79 -13.74
C PHE A 65 -4.99 -14.08 -14.18
N LEU A 66 -5.57 -13.24 -13.31
CA LEU A 66 -6.75 -12.44 -13.66
C LEU A 66 -6.40 -11.39 -14.72
N MET A 67 -5.23 -10.75 -14.60
CA MET A 67 -4.72 -9.79 -15.59
C MET A 67 -4.61 -10.44 -16.97
N TYR A 68 -4.01 -11.63 -17.07
CA TYR A 68 -3.87 -12.36 -18.33
C TYR A 68 -5.21 -12.88 -18.85
N ALA A 69 -6.07 -13.45 -18.00
CA ALA A 69 -7.40 -13.87 -18.41
C ALA A 69 -8.23 -12.69 -18.96
N SER A 70 -8.09 -11.51 -18.35
CA SER A 70 -8.73 -10.28 -18.81
C SER A 70 -8.14 -9.78 -20.13
N LEU A 71 -6.81 -9.90 -20.33
CA LEU A 71 -6.19 -9.58 -21.62
C LEU A 71 -6.73 -10.50 -22.73
N PHE A 72 -6.85 -11.81 -22.48
CA PHE A 72 -7.39 -12.76 -23.46
C PHE A 72 -8.82 -12.40 -23.88
N ILE A 73 -9.63 -11.86 -22.96
CA ILE A 73 -10.95 -11.32 -23.30
C ILE A 73 -10.82 -10.14 -24.27
N ILE A 74 -9.95 -9.18 -23.97
CA ILE A 74 -9.75 -7.98 -24.81
C ILE A 74 -9.24 -8.38 -26.19
N ILE A 75 -8.21 -9.22 -26.28
CA ILE A 75 -7.66 -9.72 -27.54
C ILE A 75 -8.73 -10.49 -28.31
N GLY A 76 -9.48 -11.37 -27.65
CA GLY A 76 -10.60 -12.08 -28.28
C GLY A 76 -11.68 -11.17 -28.83
N ILE A 77 -11.95 -10.03 -28.20
CA ILE A 77 -12.88 -9.03 -28.74
C ILE A 77 -12.28 -8.31 -29.96
N VAL A 78 -11.01 -7.90 -29.88
CA VAL A 78 -10.31 -7.20 -30.97
C VAL A 78 -10.20 -8.09 -32.21
N ASP A 79 -9.80 -9.34 -32.02
CA ASP A 79 -9.59 -10.31 -33.09
C ASP A 79 -10.90 -11.01 -33.52
N SER A 80 -12.03 -10.68 -32.88
CA SER A 80 -13.33 -11.33 -33.12
C SER A 80 -13.34 -12.85 -32.92
N GLU A 81 -12.57 -13.32 -31.93
CA GLU A 81 -12.37 -14.72 -31.58
C GLU A 81 -13.18 -15.12 -30.32
N PRO A 82 -14.40 -15.65 -30.48
CA PRO A 82 -15.32 -15.88 -29.35
C PRO A 82 -14.82 -16.94 -28.36
N ILE A 83 -13.98 -17.89 -28.80
CA ILE A 83 -13.40 -18.93 -27.94
C ILE A 83 -12.43 -18.31 -26.92
N MET A 84 -11.62 -17.34 -27.33
CA MET A 84 -10.71 -16.61 -26.42
C MET A 84 -11.51 -15.79 -25.40
N VAL A 85 -12.58 -15.12 -25.84
CA VAL A 85 -13.47 -14.37 -24.95
C VAL A 85 -14.12 -15.28 -23.90
N LEU A 86 -14.67 -16.41 -24.33
CA LEU A 86 -15.37 -17.34 -23.44
C LEU A 86 -14.40 -18.00 -22.45
N SER A 87 -13.23 -18.46 -22.92
CA SER A 87 -12.22 -19.07 -22.06
C SER A 87 -11.65 -18.07 -21.04
N GLY A 88 -11.30 -16.85 -21.47
CA GLY A 88 -10.86 -15.78 -20.57
C GLY A 88 -11.92 -15.42 -19.53
N GLY A 89 -13.19 -15.32 -19.95
CA GLY A 89 -14.33 -15.10 -19.05
C GLY A 89 -14.46 -16.19 -17.99
N MET A 90 -14.44 -17.47 -18.39
CA MET A 90 -14.54 -18.62 -17.49
C MET A 90 -13.36 -18.69 -16.49
N CYS A 91 -12.15 -18.34 -16.93
CA CYS A 91 -10.97 -18.31 -16.06
C CYS A 91 -10.97 -17.11 -15.10
N SER A 92 -11.55 -15.96 -15.49
CA SER A 92 -11.56 -14.73 -14.68
C SER A 92 -12.47 -14.84 -13.44
N LEU A 93 -13.67 -15.42 -13.56
CA LEU A 93 -14.65 -15.53 -12.47
C LEU A 93 -14.11 -16.18 -11.19
N PRO A 94 -13.51 -17.39 -11.21
CA PRO A 94 -12.98 -18.01 -10.00
C PRO A 94 -11.85 -17.18 -9.37
N LEU A 95 -11.04 -16.48 -10.18
CA LEU A 95 -9.96 -15.62 -9.70
C LEU A 95 -10.50 -14.38 -9.00
N VAL A 96 -11.51 -13.73 -9.56
CA VAL A 96 -12.21 -12.61 -8.93
C VAL A 96 -12.82 -13.04 -7.59
N VAL A 97 -13.52 -14.18 -7.54
CA VAL A 97 -14.09 -14.73 -6.30
C VAL A 97 -12.99 -15.04 -5.28
N LEU A 98 -11.85 -15.59 -5.72
CA LEU A 98 -10.71 -15.88 -4.85
C LEU A 98 -10.11 -14.59 -4.27
N ILE A 99 -9.88 -13.55 -5.08
CA ILE A 99 -9.37 -12.25 -4.63
C ILE A 99 -10.34 -11.63 -3.61
N PHE A 100 -11.65 -11.64 -3.88
CA PHE A 100 -12.64 -11.14 -2.94
C PHE A 100 -12.65 -11.92 -1.62
N ARG A 101 -12.44 -13.25 -1.64
CA ARG A 101 -12.34 -14.05 -0.41
C ARG A 101 -11.07 -13.74 0.38
N LEU A 102 -9.94 -13.52 -0.28
CA LEU A 102 -8.66 -13.22 0.36
C LEU A 102 -8.67 -11.86 1.07
N HIS A 103 -9.38 -10.88 0.52
CA HIS A 103 -9.41 -9.49 1.01
C HIS A 103 -10.62 -9.17 1.91
N ARG A 104 -11.34 -10.18 2.40
CA ARG A 104 -12.45 -9.93 3.33
C ARG A 104 -11.95 -9.22 4.59
N PRO A 105 -12.62 -8.13 5.03
CA PRO A 105 -12.20 -7.41 6.22
C PRO A 105 -12.33 -8.33 7.44
N ARG A 106 -11.25 -8.47 8.19
CA ARG A 106 -11.28 -9.20 9.45
C ARG A 106 -11.80 -8.28 10.53
N LEU A 107 -12.94 -8.66 11.11
CA LEU A 107 -13.57 -7.96 12.22
C LEU A 107 -13.18 -8.68 13.52
N VAL A 108 -12.72 -7.91 14.49
CA VAL A 108 -12.39 -8.37 15.82
C VAL A 108 -13.50 -7.90 16.76
N HIS A 109 -14.17 -8.86 17.37
CA HIS A 109 -15.12 -8.59 18.42
C HIS A 109 -14.36 -8.43 19.74
N VAL A 110 -14.31 -7.21 20.25
CA VAL A 110 -13.62 -6.90 21.50
C VAL A 110 -14.66 -6.71 22.59
N ARG A 111 -14.34 -7.25 23.75
CA ARG A 111 -15.18 -7.26 24.94
C ARG A 111 -14.37 -6.59 26.05
N LEU A 112 -14.83 -5.44 26.50
CA LEU A 112 -14.13 -4.65 27.50
C LEU A 112 -14.94 -4.62 28.79
N ALA A 113 -14.36 -5.15 29.86
CA ALA A 113 -14.90 -5.06 31.21
C ALA A 113 -14.06 -4.05 32.01
N THR A 114 -14.62 -2.87 32.29
CA THR A 114 -13.96 -1.84 33.10
C THR A 114 -14.55 -1.83 34.50
N ALA A 115 -13.70 -1.66 35.53
CA ALA A 115 -14.18 -1.55 36.90
C ALA A 115 -15.16 -0.37 37.03
N ASN A 116 -16.33 -0.62 37.61
CA ASN A 116 -17.35 0.41 37.86
C ASN A 116 -18.19 -0.04 39.06
N GLU A 117 -18.29 0.80 40.09
CA GLU A 117 -19.05 0.51 41.31
C GLU A 117 -20.55 0.32 41.06
N GLN A 118 -21.09 0.94 40.01
CA GLN A 118 -22.47 0.79 39.55
C GLN A 118 -22.67 -0.41 38.60
N GLY A 119 -21.60 -1.14 38.28
CA GLY A 119 -21.63 -2.27 37.36
C GLY A 119 -22.16 -3.58 37.97
N SER A 120 -22.11 -4.65 37.16
CA SER A 120 -22.47 -6.02 37.57
C SER A 120 -21.23 -6.89 37.69
N THR A 121 -21.30 -7.95 38.50
CA THR A 121 -20.27 -9.01 38.56
C THR A 121 -20.54 -10.13 37.57
N VAL A 122 -21.72 -10.16 36.94
CA VAL A 122 -22.15 -11.19 35.99
C VAL A 122 -22.66 -10.52 34.72
N HIS A 123 -22.12 -10.94 33.58
CA HIS A 123 -22.44 -10.41 32.25
C HIS A 123 -22.80 -11.54 31.29
N ALA A 124 -23.90 -11.41 30.56
CA ALA A 124 -24.30 -12.41 29.55
C ALA A 124 -23.46 -12.30 28.27
N LEU A 125 -23.06 -13.45 27.72
CA LEU A 125 -22.35 -13.54 26.45
C LEU A 125 -23.31 -13.90 25.30
N PRO A 126 -23.12 -13.32 24.10
CA PRO A 126 -23.98 -13.59 22.93
C PRO A 126 -23.89 -15.03 22.41
N GLU A 127 -22.79 -15.74 22.69
CA GLU A 127 -22.56 -17.12 22.26
C GLU A 127 -23.13 -18.14 23.27
N GLY A 128 -23.79 -17.66 24.32
CA GLY A 128 -24.20 -18.45 25.48
C GLY A 128 -23.19 -18.36 26.63
N GLY A 129 -23.70 -18.55 27.85
CA GLY A 129 -22.91 -18.46 29.08
C GLY A 129 -22.83 -17.06 29.68
N SER A 130 -22.06 -16.94 30.76
CA SER A 130 -21.85 -15.67 31.47
C SER A 130 -20.39 -15.47 31.82
N LEU A 131 -19.93 -14.23 31.72
CA LEU A 131 -18.65 -13.77 32.24
C LEU A 131 -18.86 -13.30 33.67
N ARG A 132 -18.17 -13.93 34.63
CA ARG A 132 -18.17 -13.50 36.02
C ARG A 132 -16.87 -12.79 36.35
N THR A 133 -16.95 -11.56 36.82
CA THR A 133 -15.80 -10.75 37.25
C THR A 133 -15.69 -10.73 38.77
N PRO A 134 -14.45 -10.67 39.33
CA PRO A 134 -14.25 -10.63 40.78
C PRO A 134 -14.71 -9.29 41.40
N VAL A 135 -14.73 -8.22 40.62
CA VAL A 135 -15.21 -6.89 40.99
C VAL A 135 -16.39 -6.47 40.11
N LYS A 136 -17.20 -5.51 40.55
CA LYS A 136 -18.27 -4.94 39.71
C LYS A 136 -17.65 -4.24 38.50
N THR A 137 -18.15 -4.58 37.31
CA THR A 137 -17.64 -4.05 36.04
C THR A 137 -18.77 -3.59 35.14
N ASN A 138 -18.49 -2.59 34.31
CA ASN A 138 -19.31 -2.28 33.13
C ASN A 138 -18.78 -3.07 31.94
N PHE A 139 -19.66 -3.76 31.23
CA PHE A 139 -19.30 -4.63 30.11
C PHE A 139 -19.77 -4.03 28.80
N THR A 140 -18.80 -3.63 27.98
CA THR A 140 -19.04 -3.04 26.66
C THR A 140 -18.47 -3.92 25.57
N ARG A 141 -19.09 -3.86 24.40
CA ARG A 141 -18.75 -4.69 23.26
C ARG A 141 -18.71 -3.83 22.03
N PHE A 142 -17.66 -3.97 21.24
CA PHE A 142 -17.52 -3.24 19.99
C PHE A 142 -16.90 -4.14 18.92
N LEU A 143 -17.20 -3.81 17.68
CA LEU A 143 -16.68 -4.48 16.51
C LEU A 143 -15.62 -3.59 15.87
N VAL A 144 -14.36 -3.96 16.03
CA VAL A 144 -13.23 -3.19 15.52
C VAL A 144 -12.60 -3.92 14.35
N ARG A 145 -12.17 -3.17 13.33
CA ARG A 145 -11.43 -3.72 12.20
C ARG A 145 -10.01 -4.06 12.64
N ASP A 146 -9.42 -5.12 12.08
CA ASP A 146 -8.03 -5.46 12.33
C ASP A 146 -7.08 -4.41 11.70
N ASP A 147 -6.81 -3.34 12.45
CA ASP A 147 -5.93 -2.22 12.07
C ASP A 147 -4.53 -2.38 12.70
N SER A 148 -4.02 -3.61 12.73
CA SER A 148 -2.66 -3.88 13.21
C SER A 148 -1.61 -3.14 12.37
N VAL A 149 -0.57 -2.64 13.05
CA VAL A 149 0.60 -2.04 12.39
C VAL A 149 1.30 -3.11 11.55
N LEU A 150 1.72 -2.72 10.36
CA LEU A 150 2.48 -3.56 9.45
C LEU A 150 3.82 -3.95 10.08
N ASP A 151 4.04 -5.24 10.31
CA ASP A 151 5.31 -5.76 10.82
C ASP A 151 5.96 -6.72 9.82
N MET A 152 7.04 -6.28 9.20
CA MET A 152 7.75 -7.02 8.16
C MET A 152 8.74 -8.03 8.73
N PRO A 153 9.02 -9.14 8.02
CA PRO A 153 10.16 -9.98 8.38
C PRO A 153 11.45 -9.16 8.46
N PRO A 154 12.38 -9.50 9.37
CA PRO A 154 13.63 -8.79 9.50
C PRO A 154 14.34 -8.69 8.15
N SER A 155 14.64 -7.47 7.71
CA SER A 155 15.19 -7.22 6.36
C SER A 155 16.48 -8.01 6.08
N LYS A 156 17.33 -8.20 7.10
CA LYS A 156 18.53 -9.04 7.00
C LYS A 156 18.21 -10.49 6.62
N GLN A 157 17.15 -11.07 7.20
CA GLN A 157 16.74 -12.44 6.88
C GLN A 157 16.25 -12.55 5.43
N LEU A 158 15.47 -11.56 4.96
CA LEU A 158 14.99 -11.51 3.57
C LEU A 158 16.15 -11.44 2.57
N TRP A 159 17.14 -10.58 2.81
CA TRP A 159 18.32 -10.47 1.96
C TRP A 159 19.20 -11.73 1.98
N VAL A 160 19.32 -12.41 3.14
CA VAL A 160 20.05 -13.67 3.24
C VAL A 160 19.35 -14.78 2.43
N ILE A 161 18.03 -14.91 2.54
CA ILE A 161 17.29 -15.92 1.76
C ILE A 161 17.37 -15.62 0.26
N PHE A 162 17.31 -14.34 -0.11
CA PHE A 162 17.52 -13.94 -1.50
C PHE A 162 18.93 -14.29 -2.00
N ALA A 163 19.97 -14.02 -1.21
CA ALA A 163 21.34 -14.40 -1.55
C ALA A 163 21.50 -15.92 -1.69
N ILE A 164 20.82 -16.72 -0.86
CA ILE A 164 20.78 -18.18 -0.98
C ILE A 164 20.08 -18.59 -2.29
N THR A 165 18.98 -17.94 -2.66
CA THR A 165 18.26 -18.18 -3.92
C THR A 165 19.16 -17.94 -5.13
N ILE A 166 19.90 -16.82 -5.14
CA ILE A 166 20.90 -16.54 -6.19
C ILE A 166 22.02 -17.58 -6.19
N SER A 167 22.54 -17.95 -5.02
CA SER A 167 23.60 -18.95 -4.90
C SER A 167 23.18 -20.31 -5.46
N ILE A 168 21.95 -20.74 -5.20
CA ILE A 168 21.37 -21.96 -5.78
C ILE A 168 21.34 -21.85 -7.31
N GLY A 169 20.86 -20.73 -7.85
CA GLY A 169 20.85 -20.49 -9.30
C GLY A 169 22.24 -20.55 -9.94
N ILE A 170 23.26 -19.99 -9.28
CA ILE A 170 24.66 -20.07 -9.72
C ILE A 170 25.15 -21.52 -9.70
N ILE A 171 24.87 -22.28 -8.64
CA ILE A 171 25.26 -23.70 -8.54
C ILE A 171 24.62 -24.51 -9.68
N LEU A 172 23.33 -24.32 -9.95
CA LEU A 172 22.62 -24.97 -11.06
C LEU A 172 23.24 -24.62 -12.41
N THR A 173 23.63 -23.36 -12.57
CA THR A 173 24.31 -22.89 -13.78
C THR A 173 25.65 -23.61 -13.97
N VAL A 174 26.47 -23.71 -12.91
CA VAL A 174 27.76 -24.40 -12.96
C VAL A 174 27.60 -25.90 -13.28
N LEU A 175 26.60 -26.56 -12.69
CA LEU A 175 26.29 -27.96 -12.99
C LEU A 175 25.85 -28.17 -14.44
N LEU A 176 25.13 -27.21 -15.02
CA LEU A 176 24.70 -27.29 -16.41
C LEU A 176 25.87 -27.16 -17.39
N PHE A 177 26.85 -26.30 -17.09
CA PHE A 177 28.04 -26.12 -17.94
C PHE A 177 29.08 -27.25 -17.84
N GLN A 178 28.87 -28.23 -16.96
CA GLN A 178 29.74 -29.39 -16.84
C GLN A 178 29.12 -30.61 -17.52
N ASN A 179 29.75 -31.11 -18.59
CA ASN A 179 29.26 -32.26 -19.38
C ASN A 179 28.94 -33.51 -18.53
N SER A 180 29.63 -33.73 -17.41
CA SER A 180 29.40 -34.89 -16.54
C SER A 180 28.18 -34.75 -15.62
N THR A 181 27.72 -33.52 -15.35
CA THR A 181 26.63 -33.23 -14.42
C THR A 181 25.43 -32.55 -15.07
N GLU A 182 25.47 -32.31 -16.38
CA GLU A 182 24.42 -31.63 -17.16
C GLU A 182 23.02 -32.22 -16.91
N LEU A 183 22.86 -33.55 -16.98
CA LEU A 183 21.57 -34.21 -16.77
C LEU A 183 21.03 -33.96 -15.35
N ALA A 184 21.91 -34.04 -14.35
CA ALA A 184 21.55 -33.78 -12.95
C ALA A 184 21.21 -32.31 -12.73
N GLY A 185 21.96 -31.40 -13.37
CA GLY A 185 21.71 -29.96 -13.35
C GLY A 185 20.35 -29.60 -13.93
N ASN A 186 20.01 -30.15 -15.10
CA ASN A 186 18.73 -29.96 -15.75
C ASN A 186 17.56 -30.53 -14.93
N ALA A 187 17.71 -31.75 -14.40
CA ALA A 187 16.69 -32.36 -13.54
C ALA A 187 16.46 -31.53 -12.27
N LEU A 188 17.52 -31.06 -11.63
CA LEU A 188 17.44 -30.24 -10.43
C LEU A 188 16.87 -28.85 -10.73
N PHE A 189 17.19 -28.25 -11.88
CA PHE A 189 16.60 -26.98 -12.30
C PHE A 189 15.09 -27.10 -12.53
N VAL A 190 14.62 -28.15 -13.21
CA VAL A 190 13.18 -28.38 -13.40
C VAL A 190 12.46 -28.53 -12.06
N LEU A 191 13.06 -29.27 -11.11
CA LEU A 191 12.50 -29.44 -9.77
C LEU A 191 12.47 -28.13 -8.97
N LEU A 192 13.48 -27.27 -9.13
CA LEU A 192 13.62 -26.01 -8.40
C LEU A 192 13.05 -24.79 -9.15
N ALA A 193 12.57 -24.92 -10.39
CA ALA A 193 12.09 -23.81 -11.20
C ALA A 193 10.97 -23.02 -10.51
N ILE A 194 9.95 -23.70 -10.00
CA ILE A 194 8.83 -23.06 -9.29
C ILE A 194 9.30 -22.40 -7.98
N PRO A 195 10.03 -23.09 -7.07
CA PRO A 195 10.58 -22.45 -5.89
C PRO A 195 11.46 -21.22 -6.18
N LEU A 196 12.38 -21.31 -7.15
CA LEU A 196 13.28 -20.21 -7.53
C LEU A 196 12.50 -19.03 -8.10
N TRP A 197 11.48 -19.30 -8.91
CA TRP A 197 10.59 -18.29 -9.44
C TRP A 197 9.84 -17.57 -8.33
N LEU A 198 9.13 -18.31 -7.47
CA LEU A 198 8.36 -17.75 -6.37
C LEU A 198 9.24 -16.92 -5.43
N ALA A 199 10.42 -17.43 -5.08
CA ALA A 199 11.39 -16.73 -4.24
C ALA A 199 11.95 -15.48 -4.94
N GLY A 200 12.32 -15.61 -6.21
CA GLY A 200 12.97 -14.56 -6.99
C GLY A 200 12.09 -13.34 -7.23
N PHE A 201 10.80 -13.52 -7.52
CA PHE A 201 9.92 -12.37 -7.77
C PHE A 201 9.45 -11.67 -6.49
N SER A 202 9.32 -12.40 -5.38
CA SER A 202 8.64 -11.90 -4.18
C SER A 202 9.57 -11.45 -3.05
N LEU A 203 10.68 -12.16 -2.80
CA LEU A 203 11.59 -11.85 -1.68
C LEU A 203 12.22 -10.46 -1.80
N PRO A 204 12.72 -10.02 -2.97
CA PRO A 204 13.34 -8.71 -3.08
C PRO A 204 12.36 -7.58 -2.82
N VAL A 205 11.10 -7.71 -3.28
CA VAL A 205 10.05 -6.72 -3.01
C VAL A 205 9.85 -6.53 -1.51
N LEU A 206 9.76 -7.63 -0.76
CA LEU A 206 9.65 -7.56 0.70
C LEU A 206 10.92 -7.06 1.36
N ALA A 207 12.10 -7.40 0.81
CA ALA A 207 13.37 -6.92 1.34
C ALA A 207 13.46 -5.39 1.24
N TRP A 208 13.07 -4.83 0.08
CA TRP A 208 12.97 -3.38 -0.15
C TRP A 208 11.88 -2.72 0.69
N TRP A 209 10.74 -3.38 0.86
CA TRP A 209 9.66 -2.86 1.70
C TRP A 209 10.03 -2.83 3.19
N GLY A 210 10.66 -3.90 3.66
CA GLY A 210 11.16 -4.05 5.04
C GLY A 210 12.38 -3.17 5.35
N THR A 211 13.17 -2.76 4.35
CA THR A 211 14.24 -1.77 4.55
C THR A 211 13.71 -0.33 4.54
N SER A 212 12.73 -0.01 3.69
CA SER A 212 12.19 1.34 3.57
C SER A 212 11.28 1.75 4.72
N THR A 213 10.44 0.83 5.24
CA THR A 213 9.45 1.16 6.27
C THR A 213 10.08 1.76 7.55
N PRO A 214 11.11 1.13 8.16
CA PRO A 214 11.79 1.72 9.32
C PRO A 214 12.55 3.00 8.98
N PHE A 215 13.05 3.14 7.74
CA PHE A 215 13.80 4.30 7.31
C PHE A 215 12.91 5.54 7.16
N ILE A 216 11.69 5.36 6.64
CA ILE A 216 10.67 6.41 6.55
C ILE A 216 10.19 6.76 7.97
N GLY A 217 10.01 5.78 8.85
CA GLY A 217 9.62 6.00 10.24
C GLY A 217 8.17 6.46 10.40
N LEU A 218 7.30 6.03 9.48
CA LEU A 218 5.85 6.22 9.58
C LEU A 218 5.19 4.88 9.96
N PRO A 219 4.42 4.81 11.05
CA PRO A 219 3.63 3.63 11.35
C PRO A 219 2.52 3.48 10.31
N THR A 220 2.53 2.36 9.59
CA THR A 220 1.54 2.07 8.54
C THR A 220 0.64 0.94 8.98
N ARG A 221 -0.68 1.08 8.76
CA ARG A 221 -1.61 -0.01 9.02
C ARG A 221 -1.43 -1.07 7.94
N ARG A 222 -1.42 -2.35 8.33
CA ARG A 222 -1.24 -3.47 7.39
C ARG A 222 -2.19 -3.39 6.19
N ARG A 223 -3.46 -3.09 6.43
CA ARG A 223 -4.48 -3.00 5.38
C ARG A 223 -4.20 -1.88 4.38
N GLU A 224 -3.76 -0.72 4.85
CA GLU A 224 -3.43 0.42 3.98
C GLU A 224 -2.27 0.04 3.07
N ALA A 225 -1.22 -0.52 3.67
CA ALA A 225 -0.06 -1.08 2.99
C ALA A 225 -0.43 -2.12 1.92
N GLU A 226 -1.26 -3.11 2.26
CA GLU A 226 -1.77 -4.11 1.31
C GLU A 226 -2.60 -3.46 0.19
N SER A 227 -3.43 -2.46 0.50
CA SER A 227 -4.25 -1.76 -0.49
C SER A 227 -3.42 -0.97 -1.49
N TRP A 228 -2.36 -0.29 -1.03
CA TRP A 228 -1.42 0.42 -1.91
C TRP A 228 -0.67 -0.55 -2.82
N LEU A 229 -0.23 -1.69 -2.27
CA LEU A 229 0.43 -2.74 -3.05
C LEU A 229 -0.50 -3.31 -4.14
N ILE A 230 -1.77 -3.57 -3.80
CA ILE A 230 -2.79 -4.05 -4.75
C ILE A 230 -3.10 -3.01 -5.82
N ALA A 231 -3.17 -1.73 -5.47
CA ALA A 231 -3.34 -0.67 -6.45
C ALA A 231 -2.17 -0.61 -7.44
N GLY A 232 -0.94 -0.84 -6.97
CA GLY A 232 0.23 -1.03 -7.81
C GLY A 232 0.07 -2.20 -8.79
N MET A 233 -0.33 -3.37 -8.30
CA MET A 233 -0.61 -4.54 -9.14
C MET A 233 -1.72 -4.27 -10.16
N ALA A 234 -2.81 -3.60 -9.75
CA ALA A 234 -3.92 -3.26 -10.62
C ALA A 234 -3.52 -2.26 -11.71
N SER A 235 -2.61 -1.32 -11.41
CA SER A 235 -2.11 -0.35 -12.39
C SER A 235 -1.28 -0.98 -13.52
N ALA A 236 -0.77 -2.20 -13.31
CA ALA A 236 -0.07 -2.94 -14.36
C ALA A 236 -1.00 -3.38 -15.50
N PHE A 237 -2.28 -3.66 -15.21
CA PHE A 237 -3.22 -4.12 -16.24
C PHE A 237 -3.46 -3.11 -17.36
N PRO A 238 -3.90 -1.85 -17.11
CA PRO A 238 -4.11 -0.89 -18.18
C PRO A 238 -2.78 -0.50 -18.87
N ALA A 239 -1.66 -0.49 -18.13
CA ALA A 239 -0.35 -0.26 -18.72
C ALA A 239 0.04 -1.37 -19.71
N PHE A 240 -0.20 -2.63 -19.34
CA PHE A 240 0.04 -3.79 -20.19
C PHE A 240 -0.84 -3.79 -21.44
N VAL A 241 -2.15 -3.52 -21.29
CA VAL A 241 -3.07 -3.38 -22.43
C VAL A 241 -2.57 -2.31 -23.40
N PHE A 242 -2.18 -1.14 -22.87
CA PHE A 242 -1.65 -0.07 -23.71
C PHE A 242 -0.35 -0.47 -24.41
N ASN A 243 0.62 -1.01 -23.67
CA ASN A 243 1.92 -1.40 -24.20
C ASN A 243 1.83 -2.51 -25.25
N SER A 244 0.84 -3.40 -25.14
CA SER A 244 0.66 -4.53 -26.06
C SER A 244 -0.22 -4.22 -27.27
N LEU A 245 -1.23 -3.35 -27.14
CA LEU A 245 -2.22 -3.13 -28.20
C LEU A 245 -2.19 -1.71 -28.78
N VAL A 246 -1.89 -0.70 -27.98
CA VAL A 246 -2.00 0.71 -28.40
C VAL A 246 -0.64 1.26 -28.82
N ALA A 247 0.41 1.05 -28.01
CA ALA A 247 1.74 1.57 -28.27
C ALA A 247 2.32 1.09 -29.62
N PRO A 248 2.17 -0.17 -30.04
CA PRO A 248 2.66 -0.63 -31.34
C PRO A 248 1.99 0.08 -32.53
N GLU A 249 0.68 0.34 -32.44
CA GLU A 249 -0.10 1.00 -33.50
C GLU A 249 0.24 2.49 -33.66
N LEU A 250 0.78 3.12 -32.59
CA LEU A 250 1.24 4.51 -32.65
C LEU A 250 2.62 4.66 -33.31
N ILE A 251 3.37 3.57 -33.49
CA ILE A 251 4.71 3.61 -34.05
C ILE A 251 4.62 3.55 -35.58
N PRO A 252 5.30 4.45 -36.32
CA PRO A 252 5.29 4.42 -37.78
C PRO A 252 5.78 3.08 -38.33
N SER A 253 5.00 2.48 -39.25
CA SER A 253 5.35 1.21 -39.91
C SER A 253 6.63 1.26 -40.74
N SER A 254 7.12 2.45 -41.07
CA SER A 254 8.40 2.67 -41.75
C SER A 254 9.62 2.51 -40.82
N PHE A 255 9.43 2.38 -39.52
CA PHE A 255 10.55 2.24 -38.58
C PHE A 255 11.23 0.87 -38.74
N PRO A 256 12.57 0.83 -38.74
CA PRO A 256 13.27 -0.45 -38.65
C PRO A 256 13.01 -1.11 -37.29
N LEU A 257 13.08 -2.44 -37.22
CA LEU A 257 12.75 -3.22 -36.02
C LEU A 257 13.40 -2.70 -34.73
N TRP A 258 14.70 -2.34 -34.78
CA TRP A 258 15.41 -1.80 -33.62
C TRP A 258 14.84 -0.47 -33.11
N ALA A 259 14.33 0.37 -34.02
CA ALA A 259 13.72 1.65 -33.66
C ALA A 259 12.34 1.44 -33.06
N THR A 260 11.58 0.47 -33.58
CA THR A 260 10.29 0.04 -33.00
C THR A 260 10.48 -0.51 -31.59
N GLU A 261 11.45 -1.40 -31.38
CA GLU A 261 11.76 -1.98 -30.06
C GLU A 261 12.18 -0.90 -29.05
N ILE A 262 13.06 0.03 -29.43
CA ILE A 262 13.45 1.14 -28.56
C ILE A 262 12.27 2.08 -28.28
N ALA A 263 11.44 2.38 -29.26
CA ALA A 263 10.27 3.24 -29.06
C ALA A 263 9.29 2.60 -28.06
N LEU A 264 9.02 1.30 -28.17
CA LEU A 264 8.18 0.57 -27.21
C LEU A 264 8.81 0.54 -25.82
N LEU A 265 10.08 0.15 -25.70
CA LEU A 265 10.75 -0.08 -24.42
C LEU A 265 11.11 1.22 -23.69
N ALA A 266 11.58 2.25 -24.41
CA ALA A 266 12.12 3.47 -23.83
C ALA A 266 11.13 4.65 -23.84
N LEU A 267 10.07 4.61 -24.67
CA LEU A 267 9.08 5.70 -24.72
C LEU A 267 7.69 5.21 -24.29
N GLY A 268 7.16 4.20 -24.99
CA GLY A 268 5.81 3.69 -24.75
C GLY A 268 5.60 3.18 -23.34
N ALA A 269 6.40 2.19 -22.93
CA ALA A 269 6.29 1.58 -21.60
C ALA A 269 6.51 2.60 -20.46
N PRO A 270 7.59 3.41 -20.42
CA PRO A 270 7.78 4.38 -19.35
C PRO A 270 6.67 5.43 -19.26
N LEU A 271 6.18 5.94 -20.40
CA LEU A 271 5.09 6.91 -20.41
C LEU A 271 3.84 6.32 -19.75
N CYS A 272 3.42 5.15 -20.21
CA CYS A 272 2.13 4.58 -19.81
C CYS A 272 2.18 4.01 -18.41
N GLU A 273 3.25 3.30 -18.09
CA GLU A 273 3.41 2.69 -16.77
C GLU A 273 3.49 3.73 -15.66
N GLU A 274 4.29 4.79 -15.84
CA GLU A 274 4.42 5.83 -14.81
C GLU A 274 3.14 6.67 -14.68
N LEU A 275 2.37 6.86 -15.76
CA LEU A 275 1.04 7.47 -15.71
C LEU A 275 0.06 6.63 -14.87
N PHE A 276 -0.10 5.34 -15.17
CA PHE A 276 -1.04 4.49 -14.45
C PHE A 276 -0.62 4.25 -12.99
N LYS A 277 0.69 4.16 -12.72
CA LYS A 277 1.21 4.14 -11.33
C LYS A 277 0.87 5.45 -10.61
N GLY A 278 1.08 6.60 -11.26
CA GLY A 278 0.70 7.91 -10.72
C GLY A 278 -0.79 8.02 -10.41
N MET A 279 -1.65 7.52 -11.31
CA MET A 279 -3.10 7.44 -11.10
C MET A 279 -3.45 6.54 -9.91
N ALA A 280 -2.78 5.38 -9.77
CA ALA A 280 -2.98 4.49 -8.63
C ALA A 280 -2.60 5.15 -7.30
N VAL A 281 -1.56 5.98 -7.27
CA VAL A 281 -1.24 6.79 -6.07
C VAL A 281 -2.32 7.86 -5.82
N ALA A 282 -2.81 8.52 -6.88
CA ALA A 282 -3.83 9.55 -6.77
C ALA A 282 -5.16 9.04 -6.19
N LEU A 283 -5.49 7.74 -6.34
CA LEU A 283 -6.64 7.13 -5.67
C LEU A 283 -6.60 7.26 -4.14
N PHE A 284 -5.40 7.36 -3.55
CA PHE A 284 -5.20 7.48 -2.11
C PHE A 284 -5.00 8.93 -1.65
N LEU A 285 -5.09 9.91 -2.55
CA LEU A 285 -4.93 11.32 -2.25
C LEU A 285 -5.76 11.80 -1.03
N PRO A 286 -7.04 11.40 -0.84
CA PRO A 286 -7.81 11.79 0.35
C PRO A 286 -7.21 11.30 1.69
N SER A 287 -6.39 10.24 1.66
CA SER A 287 -5.76 9.66 2.85
C SER A 287 -4.31 10.14 3.07
N ILE A 288 -3.71 10.77 2.06
CA ILE A 288 -2.34 11.28 2.14
C ILE A 288 -2.34 12.55 2.98
N LYS A 289 -1.51 12.56 4.04
CA LYS A 289 -1.45 13.66 5.02
C LYS A 289 -0.32 14.65 4.72
N GLY A 290 0.59 14.28 3.83
CA GLY A 290 1.78 15.07 3.54
C GLY A 290 2.73 14.38 2.57
N PRO A 291 3.81 15.06 2.15
CA PRO A 291 4.78 14.55 1.18
C PRO A 291 5.47 13.26 1.63
N LYS A 292 5.75 13.12 2.93
CA LYS A 292 6.34 11.90 3.50
C LYS A 292 5.40 10.70 3.41
N HIS A 293 4.10 10.91 3.69
CA HIS A 293 3.09 9.88 3.54
C HIS A 293 2.87 9.55 2.06
N GLY A 294 2.83 10.56 1.19
CA GLY A 294 2.73 10.40 -0.27
C GLY A 294 3.91 9.62 -0.87
N PHE A 295 5.15 9.86 -0.39
CA PHE A 295 6.32 9.05 -0.74
C PHE A 295 6.10 7.58 -0.38
N GLN A 296 5.61 7.29 0.82
CA GLN A 296 5.38 5.92 1.27
C GLN A 296 4.31 5.20 0.46
N VAL A 297 3.21 5.88 0.13
CA VAL A 297 2.16 5.36 -0.75
C VAL A 297 2.75 5.08 -2.13
N GLY A 298 3.43 6.05 -2.74
CA GLY A 298 4.06 5.90 -4.06
C GLY A 298 5.10 4.78 -4.11
N PHE A 299 5.94 4.68 -3.08
CA PHE A 299 6.94 3.60 -2.97
C PHE A 299 6.27 2.23 -2.95
N THR A 300 5.19 2.07 -2.16
CA THR A 300 4.46 0.81 -2.05
C THR A 300 3.69 0.48 -3.34
N VAL A 301 3.10 1.47 -4.00
CA VAL A 301 2.44 1.28 -5.32
C VAL A 301 3.47 0.82 -6.35
N GLY A 302 4.65 1.45 -6.41
CA GLY A 302 5.72 1.04 -7.32
C GLY A 302 6.22 -0.39 -7.06
N LEU A 303 6.33 -0.80 -5.79
CA LEU A 303 6.62 -2.19 -5.42
C LEU A 303 5.53 -3.16 -5.89
N GLY A 304 4.26 -2.77 -5.80
CA GLY A 304 3.12 -3.55 -6.27
C GLY A 304 3.14 -3.78 -7.78
N PHE A 305 3.46 -2.73 -8.54
CA PHE A 305 3.67 -2.83 -9.99
C PHE A 305 4.82 -3.80 -10.31
N ALA A 306 5.96 -3.62 -9.63
CA ALA A 306 7.13 -4.45 -9.83
C ALA A 306 6.87 -5.94 -9.53
N LEU A 307 5.95 -6.29 -8.61
CA LEU A 307 5.57 -7.69 -8.35
C LEU A 307 5.02 -8.37 -9.60
N ILE A 308 4.05 -7.75 -10.27
CA ILE A 308 3.42 -8.30 -11.49
C ILE A 308 4.45 -8.42 -12.61
N GLU A 309 5.25 -7.37 -12.79
CA GLU A 309 6.24 -7.33 -13.85
C GLU A 309 7.34 -8.38 -13.63
N ASN A 310 7.89 -8.48 -12.42
CA ASN A 310 8.88 -9.49 -12.07
C ASN A 310 8.36 -10.91 -12.21
N PHE A 311 7.09 -11.13 -11.86
CA PHE A 311 6.46 -12.43 -12.02
C PHE A 311 6.55 -12.90 -13.47
N GLN A 312 6.27 -12.01 -14.42
CA GLN A 312 6.38 -12.27 -15.85
C GLN A 312 7.83 -12.47 -16.30
N TYR A 313 8.72 -11.49 -16.06
CA TYR A 313 10.10 -11.54 -16.57
C TYR A 313 10.89 -12.71 -16.01
N ILE A 314 10.75 -13.00 -14.70
CA ILE A 314 11.44 -14.15 -14.11
C ILE A 314 10.80 -15.44 -14.61
N GLY A 315 9.47 -15.49 -14.73
CA GLY A 315 8.77 -16.65 -15.30
C GLY A 315 9.24 -16.99 -16.71
N SER A 316 9.33 -16.01 -17.60
CA SER A 316 9.84 -16.20 -18.95
C SER A 316 11.32 -16.59 -18.98
N SER A 317 12.13 -16.05 -18.07
CA SER A 317 13.56 -16.36 -18.00
C SER A 317 13.86 -17.82 -17.59
N LEU A 318 12.92 -18.52 -16.96
CA LEU A 318 13.07 -19.95 -16.65
C LEU A 318 13.21 -20.80 -17.92
N LEU A 319 12.56 -20.39 -19.02
CA LEU A 319 12.67 -21.07 -20.31
C LEU A 319 14.06 -20.91 -20.94
N GLY A 320 14.81 -19.88 -20.55
CA GLY A 320 16.21 -19.66 -20.95
C GLY A 320 17.24 -20.43 -20.11
N GLY A 321 16.80 -21.25 -19.15
CA GLY A 321 17.66 -22.05 -18.28
C GLY A 321 18.16 -21.32 -17.03
N PRO A 322 18.97 -22.00 -16.19
CA PRO A 322 19.38 -21.50 -14.88
C PRO A 322 20.21 -20.21 -14.94
N LEU A 323 21.04 -20.02 -15.96
CA LEU A 323 21.84 -18.79 -16.11
C LEU A 323 20.93 -17.59 -16.36
N ALA A 324 20.02 -17.70 -17.33
CA ALA A 324 19.07 -16.63 -17.68
C ALA A 324 18.16 -16.30 -16.49
N ALA A 325 17.63 -17.33 -15.81
CA ALA A 325 16.83 -17.16 -14.60
C ALA A 325 17.60 -16.45 -13.48
N THR A 326 18.81 -16.90 -13.17
CA THR A 326 19.62 -16.34 -12.08
C THR A 326 19.99 -14.88 -12.34
N LEU A 327 20.43 -14.55 -13.55
CA LEU A 327 20.75 -13.18 -13.94
C LEU A 327 19.50 -12.28 -13.88
N THR A 328 18.37 -12.75 -14.39
CA THR A 328 17.11 -12.00 -14.36
C THR A 328 16.65 -11.73 -12.92
N ILE A 329 16.69 -12.75 -12.04
CA ILE A 329 16.36 -12.61 -10.62
C ILE A 329 17.27 -11.59 -9.94
N LEU A 330 18.58 -11.63 -10.21
CA LEU A 330 19.56 -10.72 -9.62
C LEU A 330 19.33 -9.27 -10.06
N VAL A 331 19.29 -9.04 -11.38
CA VAL A 331 19.18 -7.70 -11.98
C VAL A 331 17.85 -7.06 -11.60
N ARG A 332 16.76 -7.82 -11.64
CA ARG A 332 15.44 -7.29 -11.24
C ARG A 332 15.35 -7.09 -9.74
N GLY A 333 15.87 -8.04 -8.96
CA GLY A 333 15.89 -8.02 -7.50
C GLY A 333 16.55 -6.78 -6.89
N ILE A 334 17.73 -6.41 -7.41
CA ILE A 334 18.56 -5.32 -6.86
C ILE A 334 18.41 -4.01 -7.67
N GLY A 335 17.98 -4.10 -8.92
CA GLY A 335 17.91 -2.98 -9.86
C GLY A 335 16.51 -2.47 -10.17
N SER A 336 15.74 -3.23 -10.96
CA SER A 336 14.46 -2.72 -11.47
C SER A 336 13.42 -2.50 -10.37
N ILE A 337 13.35 -3.37 -9.35
CA ILE A 337 12.40 -3.24 -8.23
C ILE A 337 12.56 -1.91 -7.48
N PRO A 338 13.75 -1.56 -6.96
CA PRO A 338 13.92 -0.27 -6.32
C PRO A 338 13.75 0.87 -7.32
N GLY A 339 14.04 0.67 -8.61
CA GLY A 339 13.70 1.61 -9.68
C GLY A 339 12.22 1.99 -9.69
N HIS A 340 11.31 1.02 -9.87
CA HIS A 340 9.87 1.27 -9.88
C HIS A 340 9.37 1.91 -8.59
N ALA A 341 9.86 1.42 -7.45
CA ALA A 341 9.50 1.98 -6.15
C ALA A 341 9.90 3.45 -6.05
N VAL A 342 11.11 3.80 -6.48
CA VAL A 342 11.65 5.17 -6.41
C VAL A 342 10.99 6.11 -7.41
N TRP A 343 10.80 5.70 -8.66
CA TRP A 343 10.13 6.52 -9.69
C TRP A 343 8.70 6.85 -9.27
N THR A 344 7.95 5.84 -8.80
CA THR A 344 6.59 6.05 -8.31
C THR A 344 6.56 6.87 -7.02
N ALA A 345 7.55 6.71 -6.14
CA ALA A 345 7.64 7.49 -4.91
C ALA A 345 7.90 8.99 -5.17
N MET A 346 8.61 9.36 -6.24
CA MET A 346 8.74 10.77 -6.65
C MET A 346 7.38 11.37 -7.00
N THR A 347 6.60 10.68 -7.82
CA THR A 347 5.22 11.06 -8.16
C THR A 347 4.34 11.13 -6.91
N GLY A 348 4.43 10.13 -6.03
CA GLY A 348 3.69 10.12 -4.77
C GLY A 348 4.07 11.24 -3.80
N THR A 349 5.33 11.66 -3.78
CA THR A 349 5.78 12.82 -2.99
C THR A 349 5.12 14.10 -3.49
N ALA A 350 5.08 14.31 -4.81
CA ALA A 350 4.42 15.48 -5.40
C ALA A 350 2.91 15.47 -5.13
N ILE A 351 2.25 14.32 -5.23
CA ILE A 351 0.84 14.15 -4.83
C ILE A 351 0.67 14.47 -3.33
N GLY A 352 1.63 14.09 -2.49
CA GLY A 352 1.61 14.42 -1.07
C GLY A 352 1.77 15.92 -0.78
N TRP A 353 2.52 16.66 -1.60
CA TRP A 353 2.54 18.13 -1.54
C TRP A 353 1.20 18.74 -1.98
N MET A 354 0.58 18.19 -3.04
CA MET A 354 -0.76 18.61 -3.45
C MET A 354 -1.81 18.34 -2.36
N ALA A 355 -1.68 17.23 -1.62
CA ALA A 355 -2.57 16.92 -0.51
C ALA A 355 -2.51 17.94 0.64
N THR A 356 -1.37 18.63 0.80
CA THR A 356 -1.19 19.70 1.80
C THR A 356 -1.65 21.07 1.31
N ASP A 357 -1.89 21.24 0.02
CA ASP A 357 -2.40 22.49 -0.53
C ASP A 357 -3.90 22.62 -0.23
N LYS A 358 -4.22 23.58 0.66
CA LYS A 358 -5.60 23.86 1.09
C LYS A 358 -6.49 24.31 -0.06
N ALA A 359 -5.98 25.16 -0.96
CA ALA A 359 -6.76 25.65 -2.09
C ALA A 359 -7.09 24.51 -3.04
N PHE A 360 -6.13 23.61 -3.28
CA PHE A 360 -6.36 22.40 -4.06
C PHE A 360 -7.37 21.46 -3.38
N LYS A 361 -7.24 21.23 -2.07
CA LYS A 361 -8.18 20.41 -1.30
C LYS A 361 -9.60 20.99 -1.36
N ALA A 362 -9.75 22.30 -1.19
CA ALA A 362 -11.03 23.00 -1.29
C ALA A 362 -11.66 22.83 -2.68
N ARG A 363 -10.89 23.03 -3.75
CA ARG A 363 -11.35 22.79 -5.13
C ARG A 363 -11.79 21.35 -5.35
N MET A 364 -11.08 20.38 -4.79
CA MET A 364 -11.44 18.97 -4.91
C MET A 364 -12.72 18.64 -4.15
N THR A 365 -12.83 19.07 -2.90
CA THR A 365 -14.03 18.89 -2.08
C THR A 365 -15.23 19.55 -2.74
N TRP A 366 -15.06 20.75 -3.30
CA TRP A 366 -16.09 21.43 -4.06
C TRP A 366 -16.52 20.64 -5.30
N ARG A 367 -15.59 20.12 -6.10
CA ARG A 367 -15.92 19.29 -7.29
C ARG A 367 -16.67 18.02 -6.91
N ALA A 368 -16.24 17.34 -5.83
CA ALA A 368 -16.92 16.15 -5.34
C ALA A 368 -18.37 16.47 -4.88
N LYS A 369 -18.55 17.56 -4.12
CA LYS A 369 -19.88 18.04 -3.74
C LYS A 369 -20.73 18.38 -4.96
N SER A 370 -20.18 19.13 -5.93
CA SER A 370 -20.90 19.54 -7.14
C SER A 370 -21.35 18.35 -7.99
N LEU A 371 -20.52 17.30 -8.09
CA LEU A 371 -20.89 16.06 -8.77
C LEU A 371 -21.98 15.29 -8.03
N ALA A 372 -21.91 15.24 -6.69
CA ALA A 372 -22.95 14.60 -5.88
C ALA A 372 -24.29 15.34 -6.01
N ILE A 373 -24.27 16.67 -5.93
CA ILE A 373 -25.43 17.55 -6.17
C ILE A 373 -26.00 17.30 -7.57
N SER A 374 -25.15 17.29 -8.60
CA SER A 374 -25.60 17.00 -9.97
C SER A 374 -26.19 15.60 -10.14
N ALA A 375 -25.71 14.60 -9.39
CA ALA A 375 -26.25 13.25 -9.44
C ALA A 375 -27.64 13.17 -8.77
N ILE A 376 -27.85 13.92 -7.68
CA ILE A 376 -29.15 14.08 -7.04
C ILE A 376 -30.13 14.77 -8.00
N ASP A 377 -29.73 15.91 -8.58
CA ASP A 377 -30.53 16.65 -9.58
C ASP A 377 -30.98 15.73 -10.75
N ILE A 378 -30.10 14.85 -11.23
CA ILE A 378 -30.44 13.87 -12.27
C ILE A 378 -31.41 12.80 -11.76
N ALA A 379 -31.20 12.27 -10.55
CA ALA A 379 -32.04 11.22 -9.99
C ALA A 379 -33.48 11.71 -9.73
N GLU A 380 -33.62 12.93 -9.23
CA GLU A 380 -34.93 13.57 -9.03
C GLU A 380 -35.59 13.96 -10.35
N GLY A 381 -34.81 14.40 -11.34
CA GLY A 381 -35.28 14.57 -12.71
C GLY A 381 -35.81 13.27 -13.35
N LEU A 382 -35.42 12.11 -12.82
CA LEU A 382 -35.92 10.79 -13.21
C LEU A 382 -37.09 10.31 -12.32
N GLY A 383 -37.54 11.12 -11.36
CA GLY A 383 -38.67 10.83 -10.47
C GLY A 383 -38.31 10.06 -9.21
N LEU A 384 -37.05 10.07 -8.79
CA LEU A 384 -36.58 9.42 -7.56
C LEU A 384 -36.18 10.48 -6.52
N ASP A 385 -37.03 10.67 -5.50
CA ASP A 385 -36.74 11.50 -4.32
C ASP A 385 -35.51 10.93 -3.59
N THR A 386 -34.36 11.57 -3.78
CA THR A 386 -33.05 11.03 -3.39
C THR A 386 -32.50 11.72 -2.16
N ASP A 387 -32.80 12.99 -1.95
CA ASP A 387 -32.41 13.73 -0.75
C ASP A 387 -33.47 13.71 0.37
N GLY A 388 -34.68 13.23 0.09
CA GLY A 388 -35.72 12.88 1.07
C GLY A 388 -36.52 14.07 1.57
N ASP A 389 -36.57 15.16 0.80
CA ASP A 389 -37.32 16.36 1.13
C ASP A 389 -38.81 16.28 0.73
N GLY A 390 -39.17 15.28 -0.08
CA GLY A 390 -40.53 15.01 -0.52
C GLY A 390 -40.95 15.75 -1.78
N ASP A 391 -40.03 16.39 -2.52
CA ASP A 391 -40.27 16.90 -3.86
C ASP A 391 -39.29 16.33 -4.92
N LEU A 392 -39.24 16.94 -6.11
CA LEU A 392 -38.44 16.48 -7.26
C LEU A 392 -37.76 17.67 -7.95
N SER A 393 -37.51 18.75 -7.22
CA SER A 393 -37.03 20.02 -7.76
C SER A 393 -35.50 20.09 -7.91
N GLY A 394 -34.78 19.06 -7.45
CA GLY A 394 -33.32 19.01 -7.41
C GLY A 394 -32.82 19.27 -6.00
N PHE A 395 -31.50 19.23 -5.82
CA PHE A 395 -30.88 19.47 -4.52
C PHE A 395 -31.12 20.90 -4.01
N ASP A 396 -31.78 21.00 -2.85
CA ASP A 396 -32.23 22.24 -2.20
C ASP A 396 -31.19 22.93 -1.29
N GLY A 397 -30.05 22.29 -1.06
CA GLY A 397 -29.00 22.80 -0.17
C GLY A 397 -28.14 23.92 -0.77
N GLU A 398 -27.25 24.49 0.06
CA GLU A 398 -26.31 25.53 -0.37
C GLU A 398 -25.39 25.06 -1.51
N ARG A 399 -25.30 25.87 -2.56
CA ARG A 399 -24.43 25.67 -3.73
C ARG A 399 -23.29 26.71 -3.71
N PRO A 400 -22.24 26.51 -2.88
CA PRO A 400 -21.14 27.47 -2.82
C PRO A 400 -20.42 27.55 -4.17
N THR A 401 -19.90 28.73 -4.52
CA THR A 401 -19.01 28.87 -5.69
C THR A 401 -17.61 28.34 -5.41
N ILE A 402 -16.80 28.10 -6.46
CA ILE A 402 -15.41 27.63 -6.29
C ILE A 402 -14.60 28.67 -5.50
N GLU A 403 -14.81 29.94 -5.81
CA GLU A 403 -14.12 31.07 -5.20
C GLU A 403 -14.44 31.19 -3.71
N GLU A 404 -15.72 31.04 -3.34
CA GLU A 404 -16.16 31.02 -1.93
C GLU A 404 -15.57 29.83 -1.18
N ALA A 405 -15.65 28.61 -1.72
CA ALA A 405 -15.11 27.42 -1.08
C ALA A 405 -13.58 27.51 -0.84
N VAL A 406 -12.84 28.11 -1.79
CA VAL A 406 -11.40 28.35 -1.62
C VAL A 406 -11.16 29.44 -0.57
N LYS A 407 -11.91 30.54 -0.62
CA LYS A 407 -11.79 31.64 0.33
C LYS A 407 -12.06 31.18 1.77
N ASP A 408 -13.10 30.38 1.99
CA ASP A 408 -13.47 29.86 3.30
C ASP A 408 -12.39 28.91 3.86
N ALA A 409 -11.88 28.00 3.03
CA ALA A 409 -10.79 27.09 3.41
C ALA A 409 -9.47 27.83 3.71
N MET A 410 -9.23 28.97 3.05
CA MET A 410 -8.10 29.83 3.36
C MET A 410 -8.34 30.67 4.63
N ALA A 411 -9.56 31.11 4.89
CA ALA A 411 -9.94 31.87 6.07
C ALA A 411 -9.89 31.05 7.38
N GLU A 412 -10.16 29.74 7.33
CA GLU A 412 -9.98 28.83 8.47
C GLU A 412 -8.53 28.83 9.02
N GLN A 413 -7.54 29.18 8.20
CA GLN A 413 -6.13 29.21 8.60
C GLN A 413 -5.77 30.40 9.50
N THR A 414 -6.55 31.48 9.46
CA THR A 414 -6.34 32.66 10.32
C THR A 414 -6.93 32.50 11.74
N GLY A 415 -7.72 31.44 11.99
CA GLY A 415 -8.52 31.31 13.21
C GLY A 415 -7.97 30.40 14.32
N GLN A 416 -7.08 29.44 14.05
CA GLN A 416 -6.62 28.49 15.07
C GLN A 416 -5.21 27.97 14.81
N ASP A 417 -4.24 28.48 15.57
CA ASP A 417 -3.00 27.79 15.98
C ASP A 417 -2.58 28.22 17.41
N GLY A 418 -3.57 28.52 18.25
CA GLY A 418 -3.40 28.70 19.68
C GLY A 418 -3.72 27.41 20.40
N ALA A 419 -2.72 26.59 20.71
CA ALA A 419 -2.89 25.48 21.63
C ALA A 419 -3.42 26.02 22.96
N TRP A 420 -4.65 25.65 23.33
CA TRP A 420 -5.22 25.99 24.63
C TRP A 420 -4.46 25.22 25.72
N LEU A 421 -3.47 25.88 26.34
CA LEU A 421 -2.86 25.41 27.58
C LEU A 421 -3.67 26.00 28.75
N VAL A 422 -4.46 25.17 29.43
CA VAL A 422 -5.12 25.57 30.66
C VAL A 422 -4.07 25.63 31.76
N MET A 423 -3.65 26.83 32.14
CA MET A 423 -2.80 27.07 33.31
C MET A 423 -3.70 27.25 34.55
N ASP A 424 -3.35 26.57 35.63
CA ASP A 424 -3.98 26.67 36.94
C ASP A 424 -3.75 28.09 37.53
N PRO A 425 -4.79 28.83 37.95
CA PRO A 425 -4.65 30.20 38.46
C PRO A 425 -3.91 30.31 39.81
N SER A 426 -3.58 29.19 40.47
CA SER A 426 -3.10 29.20 41.86
C SER A 426 -1.60 29.41 42.07
N GLN A 427 -0.80 29.68 41.02
CA GLN A 427 0.66 29.92 41.15
C GLN A 427 1.11 31.36 40.81
N SER A 428 0.25 32.36 40.96
CA SER A 428 0.54 33.75 40.58
C SER A 428 1.18 34.62 41.67
N SER A 429 1.65 34.08 42.79
CA SER A 429 2.16 34.92 43.89
C SER A 429 3.38 34.37 44.63
N LEU A 430 4.54 34.36 43.98
CA LEU A 430 5.84 34.40 44.68
C LEU A 430 6.82 35.27 43.87
N PRO A 431 7.41 36.34 44.44
CA PRO A 431 8.26 37.27 43.72
C PRO A 431 9.71 36.79 43.67
N GLY A 432 10.26 36.70 42.47
CA GLY A 432 11.68 36.48 42.23
C GLY A 432 11.98 35.29 41.34
N LEU A 433 11.64 35.37 40.06
CA LEU A 433 12.35 34.64 39.02
C LEU A 433 12.30 35.47 37.73
N GLY A 434 13.46 35.93 37.28
CA GLY A 434 13.64 36.57 35.99
C GLY A 434 13.59 35.56 34.83
N ASP A 435 13.45 36.13 33.64
CA ASP A 435 13.36 35.58 32.27
C ASP A 435 13.51 34.05 32.03
N PRO A 436 12.65 33.46 31.17
CA PRO A 436 12.60 32.03 30.91
C PRO A 436 13.66 31.62 29.88
N ALA A 437 14.87 31.39 30.35
CA ALA A 437 15.84 30.56 29.64
C ALA A 437 16.63 29.71 30.64
N ASN A 438 16.81 28.43 30.27
CA ASN A 438 17.76 27.43 30.82
C ASN A 438 17.33 26.46 31.95
N TYR A 439 16.94 25.25 31.49
CA TYR A 439 17.30 23.89 32.01
C TYR A 439 16.55 23.30 33.25
N PRO A 440 16.60 21.96 33.51
CA PRO A 440 15.79 20.85 32.93
C PRO A 440 15.21 19.85 34.02
N VAL A 441 14.79 18.61 33.63
CA VAL A 441 14.64 17.35 34.46
C VAL A 441 13.23 17.09 35.09
N GLU A 442 12.54 15.92 35.14
CA GLU A 442 12.61 14.51 34.65
C GLU A 442 11.27 13.76 34.92
N MET A 443 11.12 12.55 34.31
CA MET A 443 10.34 11.33 34.70
C MET A 443 8.84 11.41 35.09
N GLY A 444 7.91 10.63 34.52
CA GLY A 444 7.98 9.51 33.58
C GLY A 444 6.58 8.92 33.26
N ASP A 445 6.62 7.84 32.48
CA ASP A 445 5.60 6.82 32.19
C ASP A 445 4.77 6.89 30.88
N TYR A 446 5.05 5.89 30.03
CA TYR A 446 4.40 5.48 28.77
C TYR A 446 4.24 6.48 27.62
N GLY A 447 5.36 7.03 27.14
CA GLY A 447 5.45 7.58 25.78
C GLY A 447 6.80 7.25 25.16
N VAL A 448 6.84 6.38 24.15
CA VAL A 448 8.06 6.19 23.35
C VAL A 448 8.25 7.44 22.49
N SER A 449 8.97 8.42 23.03
CA SER A 449 9.46 9.56 22.26
C SER A 449 10.76 9.15 21.57
N TYR A 450 10.76 9.18 20.24
CA TYR A 450 11.98 8.96 19.47
C TYR A 450 12.83 10.23 19.58
N SER A 451 14.00 10.11 20.22
CA SER A 451 15.01 11.17 20.22
C SER A 451 15.43 11.47 18.78
N LYS A 452 15.31 12.75 18.40
CA LYS A 452 15.81 13.29 17.13
C LYS A 452 17.32 13.00 17.08
N PRO A 453 17.86 12.34 16.05
CA PRO A 453 19.31 12.26 15.89
C PRO A 453 19.86 13.69 15.76
N PRO A 454 21.09 13.95 16.22
CA PRO A 454 21.69 15.27 16.14
C PRO A 454 21.70 15.76 14.69
N ASP A 455 21.31 17.03 14.51
CA ASP A 455 21.23 17.69 13.21
C ASP A 455 22.49 17.42 12.39
N SER A 456 22.34 16.61 11.35
CA SER A 456 23.35 16.52 10.31
C SER A 456 23.36 17.86 9.58
N THR A 457 24.48 18.56 9.63
CA THR A 457 24.83 19.78 8.89
C THR A 457 24.91 19.59 7.37
N ASP A 458 24.12 18.67 6.82
CA ASP A 458 24.01 18.44 5.39
C ASP A 458 22.90 19.34 4.83
N LEU A 459 23.29 20.31 4.00
CA LEU A 459 22.38 21.15 3.21
C LEU A 459 21.19 20.32 2.67
N PRO A 460 19.94 20.81 2.81
CA PRO A 460 18.77 20.08 2.36
C PRO A 460 18.74 20.11 0.84
N ILE A 461 19.42 19.17 0.20
CA ILE A 461 19.25 18.94 -1.23
C ILE A 461 17.88 18.25 -1.38
N SER A 462 16.81 19.06 -1.42
CA SER A 462 15.45 18.63 -1.71
C SER A 462 15.40 18.16 -3.16
N PHE A 463 15.79 16.90 -3.39
CA PHE A 463 15.58 16.18 -4.65
C PHE A 463 14.11 15.78 -4.84
N SER A 464 13.24 16.09 -3.87
CA SER A 464 11.82 15.75 -3.92
C SER A 464 11.05 16.78 -4.77
N PRO A 465 10.52 16.39 -5.94
CA PRO A 465 9.72 17.28 -6.76
C PRO A 465 8.43 17.68 -6.02
N LYS A 466 8.14 18.97 -5.96
CA LYS A 466 6.92 19.52 -5.33
C LYS A 466 5.72 19.52 -6.27
N SER A 467 5.97 19.55 -7.57
CA SER A 467 4.95 19.61 -8.61
C SER A 467 4.83 18.28 -9.35
N LEU A 468 3.59 17.92 -9.71
CA LEU A 468 3.26 16.63 -10.30
C LEU A 468 3.92 16.41 -11.67
N GLY A 469 3.89 17.42 -12.55
CA GLY A 469 4.45 17.31 -13.91
C GLY A 469 5.95 16.97 -13.91
N PRO A 470 6.81 17.76 -13.26
CA PRO A 470 8.23 17.44 -13.14
C PRO A 470 8.52 16.12 -12.42
N ALA A 471 7.72 15.76 -11.40
CA ALA A 471 7.88 14.47 -10.72
C ALA A 471 7.66 13.30 -11.67
N LEU A 472 6.56 13.35 -12.42
CA LEU A 472 6.20 12.33 -13.39
C LEU A 472 7.19 12.29 -14.56
N GLY A 473 7.63 13.46 -15.06
CA GLY A 473 8.66 13.54 -16.09
C GLY A 473 10.00 12.92 -15.64
N LEU A 474 10.43 13.16 -14.40
CA LEU A 474 11.63 12.54 -13.84
C LEU A 474 11.47 11.02 -13.67
N ALA A 475 10.29 10.55 -13.27
CA ALA A 475 9.96 9.13 -13.19
C ALA A 475 10.05 8.47 -14.58
N MET A 476 9.42 9.06 -15.60
CA MET A 476 9.44 8.60 -16.98
C MET A 476 10.86 8.59 -17.56
N VAL A 477 11.64 9.65 -17.35
CA VAL A 477 13.03 9.73 -17.82
C VAL A 477 13.90 8.68 -17.14
N GLY A 478 13.78 8.51 -15.82
CA GLY A 478 14.54 7.50 -15.09
C GLY A 478 14.23 6.08 -15.58
N HIS A 479 12.96 5.78 -15.80
CA HIS A 479 12.52 4.49 -16.31
C HIS A 479 12.91 4.28 -17.79
N SER A 480 12.75 5.31 -18.62
CA SER A 480 13.21 5.33 -20.03
C SER A 480 14.71 5.07 -20.14
N LEU A 481 15.52 5.72 -19.31
CA LEU A 481 16.96 5.48 -19.24
C LEU A 481 17.26 4.04 -18.88
N TRP A 482 16.59 3.47 -17.88
CA TRP A 482 16.76 2.07 -17.51
C TRP A 482 16.47 1.13 -18.68
N ASN A 483 15.31 1.26 -19.33
CA ASN A 483 14.91 0.35 -20.41
C ASN A 483 15.74 0.56 -21.69
N GLY A 484 15.81 1.80 -22.17
CA GLY A 484 16.44 2.13 -23.44
C GLY A 484 17.94 1.85 -23.44
N THR A 485 18.65 2.24 -22.38
CA THR A 485 20.11 2.01 -22.32
C THR A 485 20.45 0.55 -22.03
N SER A 486 19.61 -0.19 -21.30
CA SER A 486 19.76 -1.65 -21.15
C SER A 486 19.65 -2.36 -22.49
N TYR A 487 18.64 -2.01 -23.30
CA TYR A 487 18.51 -2.55 -24.66
C TYR A 487 19.72 -2.19 -25.54
N LEU A 488 20.11 -0.91 -25.56
CA LEU A 488 21.24 -0.44 -26.36
C LEU A 488 22.57 -1.10 -25.97
N SER A 489 22.75 -1.42 -24.68
CA SER A 489 23.97 -2.10 -24.18
C SER A 489 24.16 -3.49 -24.77
N GLY A 490 23.08 -4.16 -25.21
CA GLY A 490 23.17 -5.41 -25.96
C GLY A 490 23.19 -5.19 -27.48
N PHE A 491 22.33 -4.29 -27.96
CA PHE A 491 22.15 -4.07 -29.41
C PHE A 491 23.38 -3.46 -30.08
N VAL A 492 23.97 -2.39 -29.51
CA VAL A 492 25.08 -1.65 -30.15
C VAL A 492 26.34 -2.51 -30.29
N PRO A 493 26.84 -3.18 -29.23
CA PRO A 493 28.02 -4.03 -29.37
C PRO A 493 27.79 -5.23 -30.29
N GLY A 494 26.58 -5.80 -30.28
CA GLY A 494 26.19 -6.87 -31.21
C GLY A 494 26.29 -6.42 -32.67
N LYS A 495 25.87 -5.19 -32.98
CA LYS A 495 26.02 -4.59 -34.32
C LYS A 495 27.45 -4.21 -34.68
N MET A 496 28.27 -3.83 -33.69
CA MET A 496 29.67 -3.49 -33.89
C MET A 496 30.61 -4.71 -33.96
N GLY A 497 30.08 -5.93 -33.80
CA GLY A 497 30.86 -7.16 -33.97
C GLY A 497 31.71 -7.56 -32.76
N PHE A 498 31.34 -7.13 -31.54
CA PHE A 498 32.06 -7.48 -30.30
C PHE A 498 31.96 -8.96 -29.89
N GLY A 499 31.23 -9.78 -30.65
CA GLY A 499 30.93 -11.18 -30.31
C GLY A 499 30.01 -11.31 -29.10
N GLU A 500 29.59 -12.55 -28.80
CA GLU A 500 28.66 -12.83 -27.69
C GLU A 500 29.28 -12.50 -26.33
N VAL A 501 30.55 -12.87 -26.12
CA VAL A 501 31.27 -12.63 -24.86
C VAL A 501 31.48 -11.14 -24.63
N GLY A 502 31.95 -10.40 -25.63
CA GLY A 502 32.18 -8.96 -25.51
C GLY A 502 30.88 -8.19 -25.28
N THR A 503 29.81 -8.55 -25.99
CA THR A 503 28.48 -7.98 -25.78
C THR A 503 27.96 -8.27 -24.37
N GLY A 504 28.09 -9.51 -23.90
CA GLY A 504 27.69 -9.91 -22.55
C GLY A 504 28.42 -9.12 -21.46
N LEU A 505 29.72 -8.89 -21.60
CA LEU A 505 30.49 -8.07 -20.65
C LEU A 505 30.03 -6.62 -20.61
N ILE A 506 29.69 -6.03 -21.76
CA ILE A 506 29.17 -4.66 -21.84
C ILE A 506 27.79 -4.57 -21.19
N VAL A 507 26.89 -5.51 -21.47
CA VAL A 507 25.56 -5.57 -20.83
C VAL A 507 25.69 -5.66 -19.31
N LEU A 508 26.56 -6.55 -18.81
CA LEU A 508 26.79 -6.72 -17.37
C LEU A 508 27.39 -5.46 -16.74
N GLY A 509 28.43 -4.88 -17.37
CA GLY A 509 29.07 -3.66 -16.89
C GLY A 509 28.09 -2.47 -16.84
N TRP A 510 27.29 -2.30 -17.89
CA TRP A 510 26.26 -1.26 -17.95
C TRP A 510 25.16 -1.48 -16.90
N THR A 511 24.72 -2.72 -16.73
CA THR A 511 23.72 -3.08 -15.70
C THR A 511 24.21 -2.73 -14.29
N ILE A 512 25.50 -2.97 -13.98
CA ILE A 512 26.09 -2.58 -12.69
C ILE A 512 26.03 -1.06 -12.50
N ILE A 513 26.34 -0.28 -13.55
CA ILE A 513 26.26 1.19 -13.51
C ILE A 513 24.82 1.66 -13.24
N LEU A 514 23.85 1.08 -13.94
CA LEU A 514 22.43 1.41 -13.75
C LEU A 514 21.96 1.09 -12.32
N ILE A 515 22.30 -0.11 -11.81
CA ILE A 515 21.97 -0.51 -10.43
C ILE A 515 22.61 0.46 -9.43
N ALA A 516 23.90 0.74 -9.56
CA ALA A 516 24.60 1.66 -8.66
C ALA A 516 23.95 3.06 -8.66
N THR A 517 23.58 3.55 -9.85
CA THR A 517 22.89 4.84 -10.01
C THR A 517 21.55 4.84 -9.29
N ILE A 518 20.72 3.81 -9.50
CA ILE A 518 19.40 3.70 -8.86
C ILE A 518 19.51 3.63 -7.33
N LEU A 519 20.49 2.90 -6.82
CA LEU A 519 20.72 2.76 -5.38
C LEU A 519 21.18 4.08 -4.75
N VAL A 520 22.03 4.85 -5.44
CA VAL A 520 22.43 6.19 -5.00
C VAL A 520 21.22 7.13 -4.99
N VAL A 521 20.41 7.14 -6.05
CA VAL A 521 19.20 7.96 -6.14
C VAL A 521 18.20 7.58 -5.04
N ALA A 522 17.92 6.29 -4.86
CA ALA A 522 17.05 5.76 -3.82
C ALA A 522 17.50 6.23 -2.42
N ARG A 523 18.79 6.10 -2.13
CA ARG A 523 19.36 6.50 -0.83
C ARG A 523 19.27 8.00 -0.61
N ARG A 524 19.52 8.82 -1.64
CA ARG A 524 19.41 10.28 -1.57
C ARG A 524 17.96 10.72 -1.36
N LEU A 525 17.02 10.15 -2.10
CA LEU A 525 15.59 10.46 -1.95
C LEU A 525 15.07 10.06 -0.58
N LEU A 526 15.38 8.85 -0.11
CA LEU A 526 15.01 8.41 1.23
C LEU A 526 15.55 9.36 2.30
N ARG A 527 16.83 9.77 2.21
CA ARG A 527 17.42 10.77 3.13
C ARG A 527 16.68 12.11 3.07
N GLY A 528 16.44 12.64 1.87
CA GLY A 528 15.75 13.92 1.69
C GLY A 528 14.31 13.92 2.21
N ILE A 529 13.61 12.79 2.12
CA ILE A 529 12.25 12.63 2.68
C ILE A 529 12.29 12.54 4.21
N ARG A 530 13.33 11.91 4.77
CA ARG A 530 13.48 11.81 6.23
C ARG A 530 13.71 13.18 6.88
N THR A 531 14.37 14.11 6.19
CA THR A 531 14.64 15.47 6.68
C THR A 531 13.49 16.43 6.42
N LEU A 532 12.38 16.01 5.80
CA LEU A 532 11.19 16.84 5.72
C LEU A 532 10.55 16.94 7.11
N ASP A 533 10.61 18.14 7.68
CA ASP A 533 9.81 18.51 8.85
C ASP A 533 8.34 18.57 8.43
N THR A 534 7.62 17.47 8.62
CA THR A 534 6.16 17.48 8.55
C THR A 534 5.62 17.41 9.97
N PRO A 535 4.89 18.44 10.46
CA PRO A 535 4.18 18.33 11.72
C PRO A 535 3.16 17.18 11.60
N PHE A 536 3.11 16.31 12.61
CA PHE A 536 2.10 15.27 12.72
C PHE A 536 0.90 15.76 13.50
#